data_AF-A0A651DMM5-F1
#
_entry.id   AF-A0A651DMM5-F1
#
_cell.length_a   1.000
_cell.length_b   1.000
_cell.length_c   1.000
_cell.angle_alpha   90.00
_cell.angle_beta   90.00
_cell.angle_gamma   90.00
#
_symmetry.space_group_name_H-M   'P 1'
#
loop_
_entity.id
_entity.type
_entity.pdbx_description
1 polymer ?
#
loop_
_entity_poly.entity_id
_entity_poly.type
_entity_poly.pdbx_seq_one_letter_code
_entity_poly.pdbx_strand_id
1 'polypeptide(L)'
;MDKYMEKHHSKFSRLMEWIYQLVVINVLALIATLAGLVVFGFFPALMTVYAMIKRLLDKDDLPLFKTFVTTFRTCFVKANLLGAAVVLIWAVLGLSWFFYLGDLETTFHWIGLVVVGFLAIGAFLMTAYLPISFVTFPRFKNVEHLRFALVMALGMPLATLLIALNTVFFYGVVMIRLVTVAPFLSLSLPAFVNLLLARKKLLGLFVVFADEQVTCRTLNSYPRPEVLWSLWQEAMEDVYPIDYETFVRTSLDPAHADPRFSLVLLDGKEEPVGCLLTVREEDRFSIQLLLVEKGYRRRGYGRRMIEALSDNALTQHASKLVIGSTRGYFNRLPRVFGQSLGFFEKTGFDIRHDEDGFEIDKPLKGVSA
;
A
#
# COMPACT_ATOMS: atom_id res chain seq x y z
N MET A 1 -38.81 11.52 22.84
CA MET A 1 -38.44 12.03 21.50
C MET A 1 -36.92 12.15 21.37
N ASP A 2 -36.22 12.67 22.38
CA ASP A 2 -34.77 12.95 22.29
C ASP A 2 -33.85 11.73 22.25
N LYS A 3 -34.25 10.61 22.86
CA LYS A 3 -33.48 9.35 22.82
C LYS A 3 -33.50 8.65 21.45
N TYR A 4 -34.44 9.02 20.57
CA TYR A 4 -34.48 8.54 19.18
C TYR A 4 -33.72 9.46 18.21
N MET A 5 -33.51 10.74 18.57
CA MET A 5 -32.74 11.70 17.77
C MET A 5 -31.24 11.44 17.89
N GLU A 6 -30.74 11.04 19.06
CA GLU A 6 -29.32 10.84 19.33
C GLU A 6 -28.65 9.71 18.52
N LYS A 7 -29.42 8.67 18.15
CA LYS A 7 -28.89 7.52 17.39
C LYS A 7 -28.82 7.76 15.87
N HIS A 8 -29.65 8.66 15.32
CA HIS A 8 -29.62 9.03 13.90
C HIS A 8 -28.52 10.05 13.56
N HIS A 9 -28.02 10.81 14.55
CA HIS A 9 -26.95 11.79 14.35
C HIS A 9 -25.60 11.16 13.94
N SER A 10 -25.28 9.93 14.37
CA SER A 10 -23.96 9.36 14.08
C SER A 10 -23.70 9.13 12.58
N LYS A 11 -24.62 8.48 11.85
CA LYS A 11 -24.36 8.07 10.45
C LYS A 11 -24.59 9.21 9.47
N PHE A 12 -25.63 10.02 9.68
CA PHE A 12 -25.94 11.15 8.80
C PHE A 12 -24.92 12.28 8.97
N SER A 13 -24.55 12.64 10.20
CA SER A 13 -23.50 13.63 10.44
C SER A 13 -22.18 13.19 9.82
N ARG A 14 -21.81 11.92 10.01
CA ARG A 14 -20.61 11.37 9.40
C ARG A 14 -20.67 11.40 7.87
N LEU A 15 -21.81 11.06 7.27
CA LEU A 15 -21.99 11.17 5.83
C LEU A 15 -21.80 12.61 5.33
N MET A 16 -22.39 13.58 6.03
CA MET A 16 -22.25 15.00 5.68
C MET A 16 -20.82 15.50 5.85
N GLU A 17 -20.11 15.04 6.87
CA GLU A 17 -18.69 15.33 7.07
C GLU A 17 -17.84 14.80 5.91
N TRP A 18 -18.09 13.55 5.47
CA TRP A 18 -17.42 12.98 4.29
C TRP A 18 -17.69 13.78 3.03
N ILE A 19 -18.95 14.16 2.78
CA ILE A 19 -19.31 14.96 1.61
C ILE A 19 -18.58 16.31 1.66
N TYR A 20 -18.59 16.98 2.82
CA TYR A 20 -17.89 18.24 3.03
C TYR A 20 -16.39 18.11 2.73
N GLN A 21 -15.73 17.09 3.28
CA GLN A 21 -14.30 16.83 3.05
C GLN A 21 -14.01 16.59 1.57
N LEU A 22 -14.83 15.80 0.87
CA LEU A 22 -14.68 15.53 -0.56
C LEU A 22 -14.84 16.80 -1.41
N VAL A 23 -15.78 17.68 -1.07
CA VAL A 23 -15.98 18.96 -1.76
C VAL A 23 -14.78 19.88 -1.54
N VAL A 24 -14.32 20.03 -0.31
CA VAL A 24 -13.14 20.86 0.02
C VAL A 24 -11.90 20.36 -0.73
N ILE A 25 -11.65 19.05 -0.74
CA ILE A 25 -10.52 18.46 -1.47
C ILE A 25 -10.63 18.76 -2.98
N ASN A 26 -11.82 18.66 -3.56
CA ASN A 26 -12.00 18.91 -4.99
C ASN A 26 -11.76 20.39 -5.36
N VAL A 27 -12.26 21.31 -4.53
CA VAL A 27 -12.03 22.75 -4.72
C VAL A 27 -10.55 23.08 -4.65
N LEU A 28 -9.82 22.50 -3.69
CA LEU A 28 -8.36 22.66 -3.60
C LEU A 28 -7.65 22.08 -4.83
N ALA A 29 -8.11 20.93 -5.32
CA ALA A 29 -7.57 20.32 -6.54
C ALA A 29 -7.79 21.18 -7.78
N LEU A 30 -8.94 21.83 -7.90
CA LEU A 30 -9.25 22.74 -8.99
C LEU A 30 -8.33 23.98 -8.95
N ILE A 31 -8.17 24.59 -7.78
CA ILE A 31 -7.25 25.73 -7.58
C ILE A 31 -5.81 25.31 -7.90
N ALA A 32 -5.37 24.15 -7.43
CA ALA A 32 -4.02 23.64 -7.67
C ALA A 32 -3.77 23.30 -9.14
N THR A 33 -4.78 22.78 -9.84
CA THR A 33 -4.71 22.52 -11.28
C THR A 33 -4.53 23.83 -12.05
N LEU A 34 -5.32 24.86 -11.72
CA LEU A 34 -5.20 26.19 -12.33
C LEU A 34 -3.84 26.84 -12.02
N ALA A 35 -3.37 26.74 -10.77
CA ALA A 35 -2.06 27.28 -10.37
C ALA A 35 -0.89 26.60 -11.09
N GLY A 36 -1.03 25.33 -11.46
CA GLY A 36 -0.05 24.59 -12.26
C GLY A 36 -0.18 24.76 -13.78
N LEU A 37 -0.77 25.88 -14.25
CA LEU A 37 -1.02 26.15 -15.68
C LEU A 37 -1.89 25.09 -16.37
N VAL A 38 -2.78 24.43 -15.62
CA VAL A 38 -3.64 23.30 -16.05
C VAL A 38 -2.83 22.04 -16.41
N VAL A 39 -1.92 22.13 -17.37
CA VAL A 39 -1.15 21.00 -17.91
C VAL A 39 -0.25 20.37 -16.84
N PHE A 40 0.55 21.17 -16.14
CA PHE A 40 1.45 20.67 -15.09
C PHE A 40 0.77 20.56 -13.73
N GLY A 41 -0.44 21.11 -13.58
CA GLY A 41 -1.22 21.07 -12.34
C GLY A 41 -2.12 19.84 -12.24
N PHE A 42 -2.60 19.30 -13.36
CA PHE A 42 -3.62 18.26 -13.37
C PHE A 42 -3.16 16.93 -12.75
N PHE A 43 -2.02 16.38 -13.19
CA PHE A 43 -1.54 15.09 -12.66
C PHE A 43 -1.17 15.18 -11.17
N PRO A 44 -0.44 16.20 -10.69
CA PRO A 44 -0.19 16.35 -9.26
C PRO A 44 -1.47 16.56 -8.45
N ALA A 45 -2.45 17.32 -8.96
CA ALA A 45 -3.74 17.51 -8.28
C ALA A 45 -4.50 16.18 -8.17
N LEU A 46 -4.58 15.39 -9.24
CA LEU A 46 -5.22 14.07 -9.24
C LEU A 46 -4.57 13.14 -8.21
N MET A 47 -3.23 13.03 -8.20
CA MET A 47 -2.51 12.19 -7.24
C MET A 47 -2.70 12.67 -5.80
N THR A 48 -2.76 13.99 -5.59
CA THR A 48 -3.03 14.59 -4.27
C THR A 48 -4.44 14.27 -3.78
N VAL A 49 -5.44 14.33 -4.65
CA VAL A 49 -6.83 13.96 -4.31
C VAL A 49 -6.90 12.50 -3.84
N TYR A 50 -6.30 11.57 -4.58
CA TYR A 50 -6.22 10.18 -4.16
C TYR A 50 -5.49 10.02 -2.81
N ALA A 51 -4.39 10.76 -2.60
CA ALA A 51 -3.64 10.71 -1.35
C ALA A 51 -4.46 11.23 -0.15
N MET A 52 -5.15 12.35 -0.31
CA MET A 52 -6.03 12.93 0.72
C MET A 52 -7.16 11.97 1.08
N ILE A 53 -7.82 11.39 0.08
CA ILE A 53 -8.93 10.46 0.30
C ILE A 53 -8.45 9.17 0.95
N LYS A 54 -7.29 8.63 0.56
CA LYS A 54 -6.71 7.47 1.25
C LYS A 54 -6.51 7.76 2.74
N ARG A 55 -5.92 8.91 3.09
CA ARG A 55 -5.71 9.26 4.51
C ARG A 55 -7.03 9.44 5.28
N LEU A 56 -8.07 10.00 4.64
CA LEU A 56 -9.41 10.04 5.24
C LEU A 56 -9.98 8.62 5.46
N LEU A 57 -9.78 7.71 4.51
CA LEU A 57 -10.21 6.30 4.63
C LEU A 57 -9.44 5.53 5.71
N ASP A 58 -8.19 5.94 5.98
CA ASP A 58 -7.32 5.43 7.03
C ASP A 58 -7.62 6.07 8.41
N LYS A 59 -8.63 6.95 8.49
CA LYS A 59 -9.09 7.69 9.67
C LYS A 59 -8.01 8.58 10.30
N ASP A 60 -7.20 9.24 9.46
CA ASP A 60 -6.30 10.27 9.95
C ASP A 60 -7.07 11.58 10.13
N ASP A 61 -6.94 12.20 11.30
CA ASP A 61 -7.39 13.58 11.52
C ASP A 61 -6.36 14.52 10.91
N LEU A 62 -6.74 15.20 9.82
CA LEU A 62 -5.80 15.96 9.00
C LEU A 62 -6.29 17.39 8.84
N PRO A 63 -5.41 18.40 9.01
CA PRO A 63 -5.70 19.76 8.54
C PRO A 63 -5.73 19.75 7.01
N LEU A 64 -6.92 19.67 6.40
CA LEU A 64 -7.12 19.43 4.97
C LEU A 64 -6.25 20.32 4.08
N PHE A 65 -6.26 21.63 4.33
CA PHE A 65 -5.52 22.61 3.53
C PHE A 65 -4.00 22.42 3.59
N LYS A 66 -3.43 22.37 4.81
CA LYS A 66 -1.99 22.23 5.02
C LYS A 66 -1.48 20.91 4.45
N THR A 67 -2.22 19.83 4.67
CA THR A 67 -1.90 18.50 4.15
C THR A 67 -1.97 18.46 2.63
N PHE A 68 -2.99 19.08 2.03
CA PHE A 68 -3.13 19.16 0.58
C PHE A 68 -1.94 19.88 -0.06
N VAL A 69 -1.61 21.10 0.40
CA VAL A 69 -0.52 21.90 -0.17
C VAL A 69 0.83 21.19 -0.02
N THR A 70 1.08 20.57 1.14
CA THR A 70 2.31 19.82 1.37
C THR A 70 2.40 18.62 0.43
N THR A 71 1.33 17.84 0.31
CA THR A 71 1.28 16.64 -0.55
C THR A 71 1.40 17.00 -2.03
N PHE A 72 0.74 18.07 -2.47
CA PHE A 72 0.83 18.56 -3.85
C PHE A 72 2.27 18.93 -4.22
N ARG A 73 2.96 19.66 -3.34
CA ARG A 73 4.36 20.07 -3.57
C ARG A 73 5.31 18.87 -3.59
N THR A 74 5.16 17.91 -2.67
CA THR A 74 6.07 16.77 -2.59
C THR A 74 5.91 15.82 -3.77
N CYS A 75 4.69 15.63 -4.28
CA CYS A 75 4.45 14.74 -5.42
C CYS A 75 4.57 15.42 -6.79
N PHE A 76 4.71 16.76 -6.87
CA PHE A 76 4.60 17.55 -8.10
C PHE A 76 5.44 16.99 -9.27
N VAL A 77 6.75 16.83 -9.05
CA VAL A 77 7.68 16.35 -10.09
C VAL A 77 7.40 14.88 -10.44
N LYS A 78 7.23 14.03 -9.41
CA LYS A 78 7.02 12.59 -9.57
C LYS A 78 5.73 12.31 -10.35
N ALA A 79 4.65 13.00 -10.01
CA ALA A 79 3.34 12.87 -10.65
C ALA A 79 3.34 13.41 -12.09
N ASN A 80 4.00 14.54 -12.36
CA ASN A 80 4.12 15.07 -13.73
C ASN A 80 4.94 14.16 -14.64
N LEU A 81 6.07 13.62 -14.17
CA LEU A 81 6.87 12.69 -14.96
C LEU A 81 6.09 11.41 -15.27
N LEU A 82 5.31 10.92 -14.30
CA LEU A 82 4.44 9.77 -14.46
C LEU A 82 3.28 10.06 -15.44
N GLY A 83 2.66 11.23 -15.32
CA GLY A 83 1.63 11.69 -16.25
C GLY A 83 2.13 11.88 -17.67
N ALA A 84 3.34 12.43 -17.84
CA ALA A 84 3.97 12.59 -19.14
C ALA A 84 4.20 11.23 -19.84
N ALA A 85 4.62 10.20 -19.08
CA ALA A 85 4.73 8.84 -19.61
C ALA A 85 3.38 8.29 -20.08
N VAL A 86 2.30 8.52 -19.31
CA VAL A 86 0.94 8.12 -19.70
C VAL A 86 0.48 8.87 -20.96
N VAL A 87 0.70 10.19 -21.04
CA VAL A 87 0.38 10.99 -22.23
C VAL A 87 1.13 10.48 -23.45
N LEU A 88 2.42 10.15 -23.31
CA LEU A 88 3.21 9.60 -24.41
C LEU A 88 2.65 8.27 -24.91
N ILE A 89 2.29 7.35 -24.00
CA ILE A 89 1.66 6.06 -24.37
C ILE A 89 0.38 6.30 -25.17
N TRP A 90 -0.51 7.18 -24.68
CA TRP A 90 -1.76 7.49 -25.37
C TRP A 90 -1.55 8.22 -26.69
N ALA A 91 -0.55 9.09 -26.80
CA ALA A 91 -0.21 9.77 -28.04
C ALA A 91 0.26 8.77 -29.12
N VAL A 92 1.13 7.83 -28.76
CA VAL A 92 1.61 6.78 -29.68
C VAL A 92 0.46 5.89 -30.14
N LEU A 93 -0.40 5.45 -29.20
CA LEU A 93 -1.57 4.63 -29.52
C LEU A 93 -2.57 5.38 -30.40
N GLY A 94 -2.82 6.66 -30.12
CA GLY A 94 -3.70 7.51 -30.92
C GLY A 94 -3.18 7.70 -32.35
N LEU A 95 -1.89 8.02 -32.50
CA LEU A 95 -1.26 8.14 -33.82
C LEU A 95 -1.30 6.82 -34.60
N SER A 96 -1.05 5.70 -33.94
CA SER A 96 -1.13 4.37 -34.54
C SER A 96 -2.57 4.04 -34.96
N TRP A 97 -3.56 4.42 -34.15
CA TRP A 97 -4.98 4.25 -34.48
C TRP A 97 -5.35 5.03 -35.74
N PHE A 98 -4.98 6.32 -35.82
CA PHE A 98 -5.24 7.12 -37.03
C PHE A 98 -4.51 6.58 -38.27
N PHE A 99 -3.29 6.09 -38.12
CA PHE A 99 -2.55 5.46 -39.21
C PHE A 99 -3.28 4.23 -39.76
N TYR A 100 -3.68 3.29 -38.90
CA TYR A 100 -4.38 2.08 -39.35
C TYR A 100 -5.82 2.33 -39.83
N LEU A 101 -6.46 3.42 -39.38
CA LEU A 101 -7.80 3.80 -39.85
C LEU A 101 -7.79 4.44 -41.25
N GLY A 102 -6.65 4.95 -41.71
CA GLY A 102 -6.54 5.70 -42.96
C GLY A 102 -6.76 4.90 -44.24
N ASP A 103 -6.55 3.58 -44.20
CA ASP A 103 -6.71 2.68 -45.35
C ASP A 103 -7.19 1.29 -44.91
N LEU A 104 -8.51 1.08 -44.89
CA LEU A 104 -9.13 -0.18 -44.44
C LEU A 104 -9.26 -1.23 -45.55
N GLU A 105 -8.67 -1.01 -46.74
CA GLU A 105 -8.79 -1.96 -47.86
C GLU A 105 -7.89 -3.18 -47.69
N THR A 106 -6.80 -3.04 -46.92
CA THR A 106 -5.83 -4.12 -46.73
C THR A 106 -6.02 -4.87 -45.41
N THR A 107 -5.78 -6.18 -45.43
CA THR A 107 -5.81 -7.03 -44.22
C THR A 107 -4.80 -6.57 -43.16
N PHE A 108 -3.67 -5.99 -43.59
CA PHE A 108 -2.67 -5.44 -42.68
C PHE A 108 -3.23 -4.33 -41.79
N HIS A 109 -3.99 -3.39 -42.35
CA HIS A 109 -4.57 -2.30 -41.60
C HIS A 109 -5.66 -2.77 -40.64
N TRP A 110 -6.46 -3.76 -41.05
CA TRP A 110 -7.44 -4.40 -40.15
C TRP A 110 -6.79 -5.07 -38.95
N ILE A 111 -5.74 -5.88 -39.17
CA ILE A 111 -5.00 -6.52 -38.09
C ILE A 111 -4.38 -5.46 -37.17
N GLY A 112 -3.76 -4.43 -37.75
CA GLY A 112 -3.18 -3.31 -37.01
C GLY A 112 -4.20 -2.61 -36.12
N LEU A 113 -5.41 -2.33 -36.64
CA LEU A 113 -6.48 -1.68 -35.89
C LEU A 113 -6.94 -2.54 -34.69
N VAL A 114 -7.11 -3.85 -34.90
CA VAL A 114 -7.48 -4.78 -33.81
C VAL A 114 -6.40 -4.83 -32.74
N VAL A 115 -5.12 -4.91 -33.14
CA VAL A 115 -3.98 -4.92 -32.21
C VAL A 115 -3.90 -3.62 -31.42
N VAL A 116 -3.98 -2.46 -32.08
CA VAL A 116 -3.95 -1.16 -31.41
C VAL A 116 -5.15 -0.99 -30.49
N GLY A 117 -6.33 -1.46 -30.89
CA GLY A 117 -7.53 -1.50 -30.04
C GLY A 117 -7.32 -2.32 -28.77
N PHE A 118 -6.73 -3.51 -28.89
CA PHE A 118 -6.40 -4.36 -27.74
C PHE A 118 -5.37 -3.68 -26.81
N LEU A 119 -4.33 -3.07 -27.39
CA LEU A 119 -3.33 -2.31 -26.62
C LEU A 119 -3.95 -1.08 -25.94
N ALA A 120 -4.88 -0.40 -26.58
CA ALA A 120 -5.61 0.74 -26.00
C ALA A 120 -6.47 0.32 -24.81
N ILE A 121 -7.14 -0.84 -24.87
CA ILE A 121 -7.87 -1.40 -23.72
C ILE A 121 -6.89 -1.69 -22.57
N GLY A 122 -5.74 -2.31 -22.85
CA GLY A 122 -4.72 -2.57 -21.84
C GLY A 122 -4.18 -1.28 -21.20
N ALA A 123 -3.85 -0.28 -22.02
CA ALA A 123 -3.40 1.04 -21.57
C ALA A 123 -4.48 1.77 -20.76
N PHE A 124 -5.75 1.59 -21.10
CA PHE A 124 -6.89 2.13 -20.36
C PHE A 124 -7.01 1.54 -18.96
N LEU A 125 -7.00 0.21 -18.85
CA LEU A 125 -7.03 -0.48 -17.56
C LEU A 125 -5.84 -0.10 -16.68
N MET A 126 -4.65 -0.04 -17.29
CA MET A 126 -3.43 0.38 -16.63
C MET A 126 -3.53 1.83 -16.11
N THR A 127 -3.97 2.77 -16.95
CA THR A 127 -4.11 4.19 -16.59
C THR A 127 -5.11 4.39 -15.44
N ALA A 128 -6.24 3.67 -15.46
CA ALA A 128 -7.25 3.74 -14.42
C ALA A 128 -6.73 3.29 -13.03
N TYR A 129 -5.81 2.32 -13.01
CA TYR A 129 -5.24 1.79 -11.78
C TYR A 129 -4.05 2.61 -11.23
N LEU A 130 -3.45 3.44 -12.07
CA LEU A 130 -2.20 4.11 -11.80
C LEU A 130 -2.23 5.08 -10.60
N PRO A 131 -3.29 5.90 -10.39
CA PRO A 131 -3.40 6.74 -9.20
C PRO A 131 -3.48 5.96 -7.89
N ILE A 132 -4.09 4.76 -7.93
CA ILE A 132 -4.18 3.88 -6.76
C ILE A 132 -2.78 3.36 -6.42
N SER A 133 -2.05 2.84 -7.42
CA SER A 133 -0.66 2.39 -7.22
C SER A 133 0.23 3.50 -6.65
N PHE A 134 0.10 4.72 -7.17
CA PHE A 134 0.88 5.87 -6.73
C PHE A 134 0.74 6.14 -5.23
N VAL A 135 -0.49 6.07 -4.74
CA VAL A 135 -0.85 6.43 -3.37
C VAL A 135 -0.71 5.26 -2.39
N THR A 136 -0.89 4.03 -2.85
CA THR A 136 -0.64 2.83 -2.04
C THR A 136 0.86 2.58 -1.84
N PHE A 137 1.70 2.86 -2.84
CA PHE A 137 3.13 2.60 -2.80
C PHE A 137 3.98 3.87 -3.01
N PRO A 138 4.00 4.82 -2.06
CA PRO A 138 4.67 6.10 -2.24
C PRO A 138 6.18 5.97 -2.53
N ARG A 139 6.80 4.88 -2.05
CA ARG A 139 8.24 4.58 -2.21
C ARG A 139 8.62 4.05 -3.59
N PHE A 140 7.67 3.65 -4.43
CA PHE A 140 7.98 3.09 -5.75
C PHE A 140 8.53 4.14 -6.73
N LYS A 141 9.41 3.71 -7.63
CA LYS A 141 9.84 4.53 -8.78
C LYS A 141 8.73 4.62 -9.82
N ASN A 142 8.76 5.63 -10.71
CA ASN A 142 7.74 5.78 -11.75
C ASN A 142 7.60 4.55 -12.66
N VAL A 143 8.71 3.93 -13.04
CA VAL A 143 8.70 2.68 -13.83
C VAL A 143 8.05 1.52 -13.07
N GLU A 144 8.23 1.46 -11.75
CA GLU A 144 7.60 0.43 -10.90
C GLU A 144 6.10 0.63 -10.81
N HIS A 145 5.61 1.87 -10.76
CA HIS A 145 4.18 2.17 -10.86
C HIS A 145 3.59 1.71 -12.19
N LEU A 146 4.26 1.97 -13.33
CA LEU A 146 3.80 1.48 -14.63
C LEU A 146 3.75 -0.05 -14.67
N ARG A 147 4.83 -0.72 -14.26
CA ARG A 147 4.91 -2.19 -14.22
C ARG A 147 3.83 -2.78 -13.32
N PHE A 148 3.65 -2.22 -12.12
CA PHE A 148 2.66 -2.68 -11.17
C PHE A 148 1.24 -2.48 -11.71
N ALA A 149 0.92 -1.32 -12.28
CA ALA A 149 -0.39 -1.07 -12.87
C ALA A 149 -0.70 -2.05 -14.02
N LEU A 150 0.30 -2.38 -14.84
CA LEU A 150 0.17 -3.39 -15.90
C LEU A 150 -0.06 -4.79 -15.35
N VAL A 151 0.73 -5.19 -14.35
CA VAL A 151 0.57 -6.49 -13.67
C VAL A 151 -0.80 -6.59 -13.02
N MET A 152 -1.30 -5.53 -12.40
CA MET A 152 -2.64 -5.52 -11.81
C MET A 152 -3.74 -5.56 -12.86
N ALA A 153 -3.56 -4.87 -14.00
CA ALA A 153 -4.48 -4.93 -15.13
C ALA A 153 -4.65 -6.36 -15.67
N LEU A 154 -3.55 -7.12 -15.77
CA LEU A 154 -3.55 -8.50 -16.29
C LEU A 154 -3.87 -9.55 -15.22
N GLY A 155 -3.39 -9.36 -13.99
CA GLY A 155 -3.54 -10.30 -12.88
C GLY A 155 -4.90 -10.25 -12.20
N MET A 156 -5.58 -9.10 -12.24
CA MET A 156 -6.93 -8.93 -11.70
C MET A 156 -7.85 -8.18 -12.68
N PRO A 157 -8.08 -8.70 -13.89
CA PRO A 157 -8.76 -7.98 -14.96
C PRO A 157 -10.18 -7.54 -14.58
N LEU A 158 -10.91 -8.34 -13.81
CA LEU A 158 -12.25 -7.96 -13.36
C LEU A 158 -12.22 -6.78 -12.37
N ALA A 159 -11.20 -6.70 -11.51
CA ALA A 159 -11.09 -5.61 -10.54
C ALA A 159 -10.68 -4.30 -11.21
N THR A 160 -9.69 -4.36 -12.09
CA THR A 160 -9.23 -3.21 -12.87
C THR A 160 -10.29 -2.75 -13.86
N LEU A 161 -11.06 -3.66 -14.46
CA LEU A 161 -12.21 -3.34 -15.28
C LEU A 161 -13.27 -2.57 -14.49
N LEU A 162 -13.61 -2.98 -13.27
CA LEU A 162 -14.57 -2.25 -12.44
C LEU A 162 -14.09 -0.84 -12.09
N ILE A 163 -12.81 -0.67 -11.77
CA ILE A 163 -12.19 0.65 -11.51
C ILE A 163 -12.22 1.51 -12.78
N ALA A 164 -11.92 0.92 -13.93
CA ALA A 164 -11.92 1.59 -15.22
C ALA A 164 -13.33 2.01 -15.65
N LEU A 165 -14.31 1.10 -15.51
CA LEU A 165 -15.73 1.39 -15.77
C LEU A 165 -16.27 2.47 -14.84
N ASN A 166 -15.90 2.46 -13.56
CA ASN A 166 -16.27 3.52 -12.63
C ASN A 166 -15.69 4.88 -13.07
N THR A 167 -14.43 4.87 -13.54
CA THR A 167 -13.77 6.05 -14.08
C THR A 167 -14.51 6.58 -15.33
N VAL A 168 -14.87 5.72 -16.29
CA VAL A 168 -15.69 6.12 -17.46
C VAL A 168 -17.05 6.64 -17.03
N PHE A 169 -17.73 5.93 -16.13
CA PHE A 169 -19.08 6.30 -15.69
C PHE A 169 -19.09 7.70 -15.07
N PHE A 170 -18.20 7.98 -14.13
CA PHE A 170 -18.17 9.28 -13.49
C PHE A 170 -17.73 10.40 -14.45
N TYR A 171 -16.58 10.26 -15.12
CA TYR A 171 -16.06 11.32 -15.97
C TYR A 171 -16.84 11.49 -17.29
N GLY A 172 -17.31 10.39 -17.88
CA GLY A 172 -17.99 10.38 -19.18
C GLY A 172 -19.51 10.51 -19.10
N VAL A 173 -20.17 10.04 -18.03
CA VAL A 173 -21.64 10.12 -17.91
C VAL A 173 -22.05 11.18 -16.90
N VAL A 174 -21.58 11.06 -15.66
CA VAL A 174 -22.05 11.90 -14.55
C VAL A 174 -21.60 13.35 -14.74
N MET A 175 -20.31 13.58 -15.03
CA MET A 175 -19.77 14.94 -15.14
C MET A 175 -20.27 15.68 -16.39
N ILE A 176 -20.50 14.97 -17.51
CA ILE A 176 -21.04 15.57 -18.73
C ILE A 176 -22.51 15.97 -18.54
N ARG A 177 -23.31 15.14 -17.84
CA ARG A 177 -24.74 15.44 -17.57
C ARG A 177 -24.96 16.44 -16.44
N LEU A 178 -24.09 16.44 -15.43
CA LEU A 178 -24.19 17.27 -14.23
C LEU A 178 -23.03 18.26 -14.14
N VAL A 179 -22.94 19.16 -15.13
CA VAL A 179 -21.89 20.18 -15.21
C VAL A 179 -21.80 21.02 -13.92
N THR A 180 -22.93 21.27 -13.25
CA THR A 180 -22.99 22.04 -11.99
C THR A 180 -22.33 21.32 -10.81
N VAL A 181 -22.34 19.98 -10.80
CA VAL A 181 -21.73 19.16 -9.73
C VAL A 181 -20.25 18.93 -9.99
N ALA A 182 -19.83 19.02 -11.26
CA ALA A 182 -18.45 18.80 -11.68
C ALA A 182 -17.39 19.60 -10.90
N PRO A 183 -17.50 20.92 -10.68
CA PRO A 183 -16.47 21.65 -9.94
C PRO A 183 -16.36 21.22 -8.47
N PHE A 184 -17.38 20.58 -7.90
CA PHE A 184 -17.40 20.20 -6.48
C PHE A 184 -16.99 18.75 -6.23
N LEU A 185 -17.23 17.82 -7.14
CA LEU A 185 -17.03 16.38 -6.89
C LEU A 185 -16.32 15.61 -8.02
N SER A 186 -15.84 16.30 -9.06
CA SER A 186 -15.29 15.65 -10.27
C SER A 186 -14.14 14.70 -10.02
N LEU A 187 -13.10 15.13 -9.29
CA LEU A 187 -11.92 14.29 -9.03
C LEU A 187 -12.09 13.48 -7.75
N SER A 188 -12.73 14.06 -6.73
CA SER A 188 -12.78 13.47 -5.40
C SER A 188 -13.74 12.27 -5.31
N LEU A 189 -14.93 12.34 -5.91
CA LEU A 189 -15.91 11.26 -5.82
C LEU A 189 -15.46 9.99 -6.57
N PRO A 190 -14.95 10.06 -7.82
CA PRO A 190 -14.46 8.87 -8.52
C PRO A 190 -13.24 8.28 -7.82
N ALA A 191 -12.33 9.13 -7.31
CA ALA A 191 -11.18 8.69 -6.54
C ALA A 191 -11.60 7.93 -5.27
N PHE A 192 -12.60 8.43 -4.54
CA PHE A 192 -13.16 7.77 -3.36
C PHE A 192 -13.73 6.38 -3.70
N VAL A 193 -14.58 6.28 -4.72
CA VAL A 193 -15.16 5.00 -5.14
C VAL A 193 -14.09 4.04 -5.65
N ASN A 194 -13.15 4.52 -6.47
CA ASN A 194 -12.02 3.72 -6.96
C ASN A 194 -11.18 3.17 -5.81
N LEU A 195 -10.86 3.98 -4.80
CA LEU A 195 -10.12 3.54 -3.61
C LEU A 195 -10.91 2.54 -2.76
N LEU A 196 -12.23 2.67 -2.63
CA LEU A 196 -13.05 1.69 -1.93
C LEU A 196 -13.08 0.33 -2.64
N LEU A 197 -13.29 0.34 -3.98
CA LEU A 197 -13.25 -0.86 -4.81
C LEU A 197 -11.88 -1.52 -4.74
N ALA A 198 -10.83 -0.72 -4.83
CA ALA A 198 -9.46 -1.18 -4.74
C ALA A 198 -9.15 -1.73 -3.35
N ARG A 199 -9.48 -1.04 -2.25
CA ARG A 199 -9.23 -1.49 -0.86
C ARG A 199 -9.81 -2.87 -0.60
N LYS A 200 -11.08 -3.12 -0.96
CA LYS A 200 -11.70 -4.44 -0.73
C LYS A 200 -10.94 -5.59 -1.40
N LYS A 201 -10.35 -5.35 -2.58
CA LYS A 201 -9.59 -6.35 -3.35
C LYS A 201 -8.09 -6.39 -3.00
N LEU A 202 -7.45 -5.22 -2.89
CA LEU A 202 -6.04 -5.01 -2.50
C LEU A 202 -5.77 -5.55 -1.11
N LEU A 203 -6.67 -5.33 -0.15
CA LEU A 203 -6.49 -5.87 1.20
C LEU A 203 -6.41 -7.40 1.15
N GLY A 204 -7.20 -8.05 0.30
CA GLY A 204 -7.14 -9.49 0.09
C GLY A 204 -5.81 -9.99 -0.50
N LEU A 205 -5.14 -9.18 -1.33
CA LEU A 205 -3.84 -9.53 -1.92
C LEU A 205 -2.67 -9.45 -0.93
N PHE A 206 -2.74 -8.55 0.05
CA PHE A 206 -1.69 -8.37 1.04
C PHE A 206 -1.96 -9.10 2.34
N VAL A 207 -3.11 -9.76 2.48
CA VAL A 207 -3.37 -10.67 3.59
C VAL A 207 -2.48 -11.89 3.41
N VAL A 208 -1.47 -12.00 4.25
CA VAL A 208 -0.63 -13.19 4.34
C VAL A 208 -1.42 -14.33 4.95
N PHE A 209 -2.16 -14.01 6.02
CA PHE A 209 -3.17 -14.89 6.58
C PHE A 209 -4.19 -14.08 7.38
N ALA A 210 -5.40 -14.60 7.51
CA ALA A 210 -6.44 -14.04 8.37
C ALA A 210 -7.09 -15.14 9.20
N ASP A 211 -7.74 -14.73 10.28
CA ASP A 211 -8.57 -15.51 11.17
C ASP A 211 -9.73 -14.63 11.68
N GLU A 212 -10.68 -15.15 12.44
CA GLU A 212 -11.84 -14.39 12.95
C GLU A 212 -11.44 -13.15 13.77
N GLN A 213 -10.27 -13.19 14.41
CA GLN A 213 -9.82 -12.15 15.34
C GLN A 213 -8.72 -11.24 14.78
N VAL A 214 -7.93 -11.72 13.82
CA VAL A 214 -6.75 -10.99 13.34
C VAL A 214 -6.52 -11.15 11.84
N THR A 215 -5.91 -10.13 11.24
CA THR A 215 -5.44 -10.13 9.85
C THR A 215 -3.95 -9.80 9.81
N CYS A 216 -3.14 -10.68 9.25
CA CYS A 216 -1.71 -10.45 9.03
C CYS A 216 -1.48 -9.88 7.62
N ARG A 217 -0.76 -8.76 7.52
CA ARG A 217 -0.43 -8.08 6.26
C ARG A 217 1.05 -7.77 6.16
N THR A 218 1.54 -7.51 4.95
CA THR A 218 2.90 -6.96 4.77
C THR A 218 2.98 -5.52 5.28
N LEU A 219 4.13 -5.13 5.86
CA LEU A 219 4.36 -3.79 6.39
C LEU A 219 4.20 -2.72 5.30
N ASN A 220 4.62 -3.00 4.08
CA ASN A 220 4.47 -2.12 2.92
C ASN A 220 3.00 -1.80 2.58
N SER A 221 2.08 -2.70 2.95
CA SER A 221 0.64 -2.51 2.72
C SER A 221 -0.08 -1.88 3.90
N TYR A 222 0.58 -1.73 5.06
CA TYR A 222 -0.01 -1.16 6.25
C TYR A 222 0.08 0.38 6.21
N PRO A 223 -1.05 1.10 6.29
CA PRO A 223 -1.07 2.54 6.02
C PRO A 223 -0.42 3.40 7.10
N ARG A 224 -0.39 2.95 8.37
CA ARG A 224 0.03 3.74 9.53
C ARG A 224 1.14 3.06 10.34
N PRO A 225 2.31 2.81 9.72
CA PRO A 225 3.39 2.08 10.39
C PRO A 225 3.93 2.78 11.64
N GLU A 226 3.72 4.09 11.78
CA GLU A 226 4.05 4.88 12.98
C GLU A 226 3.34 4.38 14.24
N VAL A 227 2.15 3.77 14.11
CA VAL A 227 1.39 3.20 15.24
C VAL A 227 2.10 1.98 15.83
N LEU A 228 3.04 1.36 15.11
CA LEU A 228 3.88 0.31 15.69
C LEU A 228 4.72 0.81 16.88
N TRP A 229 4.89 2.13 17.03
CA TRP A 229 5.53 2.70 18.20
C TRP A 229 4.79 2.41 19.50
N SER A 230 3.45 2.47 19.52
CA SER A 230 2.68 2.16 20.74
C SER A 230 2.83 0.69 21.13
N LEU A 231 2.87 -0.21 20.14
CA LEU A 231 3.13 -1.62 20.34
C LEU A 231 4.54 -1.85 20.92
N TRP A 232 5.53 -1.08 20.47
CA TRP A 232 6.89 -1.12 21.03
C TRP A 232 6.89 -0.66 22.49
N GLN A 233 6.30 0.51 22.78
CA GLN A 233 6.28 1.07 24.12
C GLN A 233 5.68 0.09 25.14
N GLU A 234 4.52 -0.49 24.82
CA GLU A 234 3.86 -1.44 25.70
C GLU A 234 4.67 -2.74 25.91
N ALA A 235 5.43 -3.17 24.91
CA ALA A 235 6.13 -4.45 24.93
C ALA A 235 7.58 -4.39 25.42
N MET A 236 8.28 -3.27 25.19
CA MET A 236 9.73 -3.18 25.24
C MET A 236 10.28 -1.98 26.03
N GLU A 237 9.47 -0.99 26.42
CA GLU A 237 9.97 0.23 27.08
C GLU A 237 10.73 -0.06 28.40
N ASP A 238 10.26 -1.02 29.18
CA ASP A 238 10.90 -1.44 30.44
C ASP A 238 12.23 -2.18 30.24
N VAL A 239 12.45 -2.77 29.05
CA VAL A 239 13.56 -3.69 28.78
C VAL A 239 14.63 -3.06 27.88
N TYR A 240 14.20 -2.28 26.88
CA TYR A 240 15.08 -1.66 25.90
C TYR A 240 14.54 -0.26 25.54
N PRO A 241 14.79 0.74 26.40
CA PRO A 241 14.31 2.10 26.19
C PRO A 241 15.05 2.74 25.02
N ILE A 242 14.30 3.21 24.03
CA ILE A 242 14.80 3.94 22.86
C ILE A 242 13.92 5.16 22.61
N ASP A 243 14.40 6.12 21.83
CA ASP A 243 13.60 7.24 21.36
C ASP A 243 12.78 6.88 20.11
N TYR A 244 11.76 7.70 19.84
CA TYR A 244 10.90 7.53 18.67
C TYR A 244 11.69 7.62 17.35
N GLU A 245 12.70 8.48 17.27
CA GLU A 245 13.52 8.65 16.06
C GLU A 245 14.34 7.40 15.74
N THR A 246 14.97 6.78 16.75
CA THR A 246 15.65 5.50 16.59
C THR A 246 14.68 4.40 16.19
N PHE A 247 13.47 4.36 16.77
CA PHE A 247 12.46 3.39 16.34
C PHE A 247 12.07 3.56 14.87
N VAL A 248 11.79 4.78 14.43
CA VAL A 248 11.44 5.06 13.03
C VAL A 248 12.58 4.67 12.10
N ARG A 249 13.83 5.02 12.45
CA ARG A 249 15.02 4.66 11.67
C ARG A 249 15.21 3.15 11.58
N THR A 250 15.06 2.41 12.67
CA THR A 250 15.38 0.96 12.70
C THR A 250 14.21 0.11 12.20
N SER A 251 12.96 0.50 12.49
CA SER A 251 11.75 -0.27 12.10
C SER A 251 11.17 0.10 10.74
N LEU A 252 11.28 1.36 10.31
CA LEU A 252 10.49 1.88 9.18
C LEU A 252 11.34 2.31 7.97
N ASP A 253 12.64 2.55 8.17
CA ASP A 253 13.59 2.85 7.09
C ASP A 253 13.90 1.58 6.27
N PRO A 254 13.70 1.59 4.94
CA PRO A 254 14.11 0.49 4.05
C PRO A 254 15.56 0.02 4.20
N ALA A 255 16.47 0.87 4.71
CA ALA A 255 17.87 0.49 4.94
C ALA A 255 18.03 -0.53 6.10
N HIS A 256 17.11 -0.50 7.06
CA HIS A 256 17.16 -1.29 8.31
C HIS A 256 15.99 -2.27 8.45
N ALA A 257 14.92 -2.13 7.67
CA ALA A 257 13.79 -3.07 7.64
C ALA A 257 13.21 -3.16 6.23
N ASP A 258 13.13 -4.35 5.65
CA ASP A 258 12.48 -4.55 4.35
C ASP A 258 10.95 -4.59 4.54
N PRO A 259 10.21 -3.57 4.05
CA PRO A 259 8.76 -3.51 4.26
C PRO A 259 7.99 -4.60 3.52
N ARG A 260 8.59 -5.22 2.49
CA ARG A 260 7.93 -6.25 1.68
C ARG A 260 7.87 -7.60 2.39
N PHE A 261 8.89 -7.90 3.19
CA PHE A 261 9.02 -9.15 3.94
C PHE A 261 8.75 -8.98 5.44
N SER A 262 8.59 -7.74 5.90
CA SER A 262 8.09 -7.45 7.24
C SER A 262 6.58 -7.60 7.28
N LEU A 263 6.05 -8.09 8.39
CA LEU A 263 4.64 -8.40 8.61
C LEU A 263 4.08 -7.60 9.79
N VAL A 264 2.80 -7.27 9.71
CA VAL A 264 2.03 -6.61 10.77
C VAL A 264 0.75 -7.40 10.99
N LEU A 265 0.49 -7.73 12.25
CA LEU A 265 -0.72 -8.39 12.70
C LEU A 265 -1.71 -7.33 13.20
N LEU A 266 -2.91 -7.34 12.63
CA LEU A 266 -3.96 -6.35 12.89
C LEU A 266 -5.15 -7.02 13.55
N ASP A 267 -5.80 -6.35 14.50
CA ASP A 267 -7.08 -6.79 15.06
C ASP A 267 -8.28 -6.46 14.14
N GLY A 268 -9.50 -6.79 14.60
CA GLY A 268 -10.73 -6.48 13.87
C GLY A 268 -11.02 -4.99 13.65
N LYS A 269 -10.31 -4.08 14.34
CA LYS A 269 -10.39 -2.62 14.16
C LYS A 269 -9.26 -2.07 13.27
N GLU A 270 -8.39 -2.94 12.75
CA GLU A 270 -7.16 -2.60 12.03
C GLU A 270 -6.07 -1.90 12.90
N GLU A 271 -6.07 -2.17 14.20
CA GLU A 271 -5.02 -1.74 15.13
C GLU A 271 -3.90 -2.79 15.21
N PRO A 272 -2.61 -2.39 15.28
CA PRO A 272 -1.50 -3.33 15.25
C PRO A 272 -1.34 -4.00 16.61
N VAL A 273 -1.51 -5.32 16.64
CA VAL A 273 -1.41 -6.18 17.83
C VAL A 273 -0.19 -7.11 17.76
N GLY A 274 0.60 -6.99 16.70
CA GLY A 274 1.87 -7.70 16.52
C GLY A 274 2.63 -7.24 15.29
N CYS A 275 3.93 -7.50 15.27
CA CYS A 275 4.76 -7.25 14.10
C CYS A 275 5.91 -8.26 14.02
N LEU A 276 6.37 -8.50 12.80
CA LEU A 276 7.58 -9.24 12.49
C LEU A 276 8.38 -8.35 11.52
N LEU A 277 9.53 -7.85 11.95
CA LEU A 277 10.37 -6.98 11.13
C LEU A 277 11.58 -7.76 10.64
N THR A 278 11.87 -7.64 9.35
CA THR A 278 12.91 -8.42 8.69
C THR A 278 13.84 -7.57 7.87
N VAL A 279 15.07 -8.04 7.72
CA VAL A 279 16.10 -7.49 6.84
C VAL A 279 16.54 -8.59 5.89
N ARG A 280 16.54 -8.28 4.60
CA ARG A 280 17.15 -9.16 3.61
C ARG A 280 18.65 -8.90 3.54
N GLU A 281 19.42 -9.96 3.69
CA GLU A 281 20.85 -10.03 3.42
C GLU A 281 21.05 -11.00 2.25
N GLU A 282 22.16 -10.93 1.52
CA GLU A 282 22.33 -11.56 0.19
C GLU A 282 21.80 -13.00 0.11
N ASP A 283 22.14 -13.84 1.09
CA ASP A 283 21.77 -15.26 1.15
C ASP A 283 20.86 -15.62 2.34
N ARG A 284 20.40 -14.65 3.15
CA ARG A 284 19.64 -14.93 4.38
C ARG A 284 18.64 -13.84 4.74
N PHE A 285 17.62 -14.23 5.49
CA PHE A 285 16.67 -13.29 6.10
C PHE A 285 16.92 -13.17 7.60
N SER A 286 17.19 -11.97 8.06
CA SER A 286 17.37 -11.65 9.47
C SER A 286 16.07 -11.11 10.06
N ILE A 287 15.54 -11.76 11.09
CA ILE A 287 14.41 -11.30 11.89
C ILE A 287 14.95 -10.40 12.99
N GLN A 288 14.76 -9.09 12.86
CA GLN A 288 15.25 -8.13 13.85
C GLN A 288 14.29 -7.95 15.03
N LEU A 289 12.99 -8.14 14.80
CA LEU A 289 11.97 -7.96 15.82
C LEU A 289 10.79 -8.89 15.56
N LEU A 290 10.34 -9.58 16.59
CA LEU A 290 9.09 -10.33 16.60
C LEU A 290 8.33 -9.99 17.87
N LEU A 291 7.23 -9.27 17.73
CA LEU A 291 6.39 -8.83 18.82
C LEU A 291 4.94 -9.27 18.60
N VAL A 292 4.31 -9.76 19.66
CA VAL A 292 2.88 -10.02 19.72
C VAL A 292 2.39 -9.51 21.08
N GLU A 293 1.34 -8.70 21.06
CA GLU A 293 0.72 -8.13 22.25
C GLU A 293 0.19 -9.23 23.19
N LYS A 294 0.22 -9.00 24.50
CA LYS A 294 -0.09 -10.01 25.53
C LYS A 294 -1.44 -10.69 25.31
N GLY A 295 -2.48 -9.95 24.92
CA GLY A 295 -3.82 -10.48 24.65
C GLY A 295 -3.92 -11.46 23.47
N TYR A 296 -2.96 -11.39 22.54
CA TYR A 296 -2.90 -12.19 21.31
C TYR A 296 -1.80 -13.26 21.34
N ARG A 297 -1.03 -13.36 22.43
CA ARG A 297 -0.02 -14.42 22.64
C ARG A 297 -0.67 -15.79 22.81
N ARG A 298 0.12 -16.85 22.59
CA ARG A 298 -0.30 -18.28 22.73
C ARG A 298 -1.45 -18.72 21.80
N ARG A 299 -1.78 -17.93 20.76
CA ARG A 299 -2.75 -18.27 19.70
C ARG A 299 -2.11 -18.72 18.38
N GLY A 300 -0.78 -18.93 18.38
CA GLY A 300 -0.04 -19.40 17.20
C GLY A 300 0.33 -18.31 16.18
N TYR A 301 -0.06 -17.04 16.37
CA TYR A 301 0.22 -15.99 15.38
C TYR A 301 1.71 -15.75 15.11
N GLY A 302 2.56 -15.76 16.16
CA GLY A 302 4.01 -15.65 15.99
C GLY A 302 4.58 -16.78 15.11
N ARG A 303 4.10 -18.01 15.30
CA ARG A 303 4.50 -19.17 14.48
C ARG A 303 4.07 -19.00 13.02
N ARG A 304 2.81 -18.60 12.78
CA ARG A 304 2.29 -18.37 11.42
C ARG A 304 3.05 -17.25 10.69
N MET A 305 3.47 -16.20 11.39
CA MET A 305 4.31 -15.14 10.79
C MET A 305 5.69 -15.66 10.38
N ILE A 306 6.32 -16.51 11.20
CA ILE A 306 7.60 -17.15 10.85
C ILE A 306 7.45 -18.12 9.68
N GLU A 307 6.38 -18.92 9.64
CA GLU A 307 6.09 -19.84 8.55
C GLU A 307 5.92 -19.08 7.24
N ALA A 308 5.11 -18.01 7.24
CA ALA A 308 4.92 -17.17 6.05
C ALA A 308 6.22 -16.47 5.59
N LEU A 309 7.08 -16.06 6.52
CA LEU A 309 8.41 -15.56 6.16
C LEU A 309 9.29 -16.66 5.56
N SER A 310 9.27 -17.86 6.14
CA SER A 310 10.05 -19.01 5.67
C SER A 310 9.71 -19.36 4.22
N ASP A 311 8.41 -19.40 3.90
CA ASP A 311 7.92 -19.67 2.54
C ASP A 311 8.39 -18.58 1.56
N ASN A 312 8.25 -17.30 1.93
CA ASN A 312 8.74 -16.19 1.10
C ASN A 312 10.27 -16.24 0.93
N ALA A 313 11.01 -16.54 1.97
CA ALA A 313 12.47 -16.64 1.93
C ALA A 313 12.93 -17.78 0.99
N LEU A 314 12.25 -18.93 1.01
CA LEU A 314 12.49 -20.04 0.09
C LEU A 314 12.26 -19.63 -1.37
N THR A 315 11.16 -18.91 -1.67
CA THR A 315 10.90 -18.41 -3.04
C THR A 315 11.94 -17.39 -3.52
N GLN A 316 12.62 -16.74 -2.58
CA GLN A 316 13.67 -15.77 -2.85
C GLN A 316 15.08 -16.38 -2.83
N HIS A 317 15.17 -17.72 -2.80
CA HIS A 317 16.41 -18.51 -2.79
C HIS A 317 17.33 -18.23 -1.58
N ALA A 318 16.77 -17.84 -0.42
CA ALA A 318 17.55 -17.69 0.79
C ALA A 318 17.87 -19.06 1.43
N SER A 319 19.09 -19.22 1.96
CA SER A 319 19.55 -20.46 2.57
C SER A 319 19.10 -20.65 4.02
N LYS A 320 18.83 -19.55 4.74
CA LYS A 320 18.43 -19.60 6.15
C LYS A 320 17.71 -18.36 6.68
N LEU A 321 17.05 -18.53 7.82
CA LEU A 321 16.57 -17.45 8.69
C LEU A 321 17.51 -17.28 9.89
N VAL A 322 17.73 -16.05 10.32
CA VAL A 322 18.57 -15.72 11.48
C VAL A 322 17.82 -14.76 12.39
N ILE A 323 17.96 -14.90 13.71
CA ILE A 323 17.45 -13.91 14.68
C ILE A 323 18.53 -12.89 14.97
N GLY A 324 18.16 -11.62 14.83
CA GLY A 324 19.07 -10.49 14.94
C GLY A 324 19.64 -10.04 13.58
N SER A 325 20.04 -8.78 13.52
CA SER A 325 20.70 -8.17 12.36
C SER A 325 21.72 -7.16 12.83
N THR A 326 22.84 -7.05 12.12
CA THR A 326 23.85 -5.99 12.33
C THR A 326 23.30 -4.59 12.09
N ARG A 327 22.19 -4.50 11.36
CA ARG A 327 21.46 -3.26 11.07
C ARG A 327 20.18 -3.11 11.90
N GLY A 328 19.91 -4.03 12.81
CA GLY A 328 18.69 -4.03 13.61
C GLY A 328 18.89 -3.59 15.06
N TYR A 329 17.89 -3.86 15.90
CA TYR A 329 17.95 -3.58 17.34
C TYR A 329 19.00 -4.41 18.06
N PHE A 330 19.16 -5.67 17.65
CA PHE A 330 20.04 -6.64 18.29
C PHE A 330 20.76 -7.46 17.23
N ASN A 331 22.06 -7.70 17.44
CA ASN A 331 22.85 -8.58 16.58
C ASN A 331 22.50 -10.07 16.77
N ARG A 332 22.04 -10.41 17.97
CA ARG A 332 21.66 -11.75 18.43
C ARG A 332 20.62 -11.63 19.54
N LEU A 333 19.96 -12.70 19.97
CA LEU A 333 18.92 -12.60 21.01
C LEU A 333 19.56 -12.30 22.39
N PRO A 334 19.23 -11.16 23.03
CA PRO A 334 19.77 -10.86 24.37
C PRO A 334 19.29 -11.85 25.43
N ARG A 335 20.12 -12.08 26.46
CA ARG A 335 19.81 -13.03 27.55
C ARG A 335 18.49 -12.71 28.29
N VAL A 336 18.12 -11.44 28.35
CA VAL A 336 16.87 -10.96 28.97
C VAL A 336 15.63 -11.59 28.32
N PHE A 337 15.72 -11.95 27.03
CA PHE A 337 14.63 -12.59 26.29
C PHE A 337 14.69 -14.12 26.29
N GLY A 338 15.43 -14.74 27.21
CA GLY A 338 15.57 -16.21 27.31
C GLY A 338 14.25 -16.98 27.37
N GLN A 339 13.17 -16.36 27.86
CA GLN A 339 11.82 -16.95 27.87
C GLN A 339 11.28 -17.27 26.47
N SER A 340 11.81 -16.62 25.43
CA SER A 340 11.41 -16.83 24.03
C SER A 340 12.13 -18.00 23.34
N LEU A 341 13.20 -18.56 23.94
CA LEU A 341 13.97 -19.65 23.34
C LEU A 341 13.11 -20.88 23.03
N GLY A 342 12.27 -21.30 23.99
CA GLY A 342 11.39 -22.44 23.80
C GLY A 342 10.33 -22.24 22.70
N PHE A 343 10.07 -21.00 22.27
CA PHE A 343 9.25 -20.73 21.08
C PHE A 343 10.06 -20.93 19.79
N PHE A 344 11.32 -20.48 19.75
CA PHE A 344 12.21 -20.65 18.61
C PHE A 344 12.58 -22.13 18.38
N GLU A 345 12.88 -22.90 19.44
CA GLU A 345 13.12 -24.34 19.34
C GLU A 345 11.91 -25.07 18.72
N LYS A 346 10.70 -24.76 19.21
CA LYS A 346 9.45 -25.37 18.71
C LYS A 346 9.11 -24.97 17.27
N THR A 347 9.69 -23.89 16.76
CA THR A 347 9.52 -23.43 15.38
C THR A 347 10.65 -23.88 14.44
N GLY A 348 11.55 -24.73 14.95
CA GLY A 348 12.62 -25.39 14.20
C GLY A 348 13.86 -24.53 14.01
N PHE A 349 14.15 -23.61 14.92
CA PHE A 349 15.43 -22.92 14.97
C PHE A 349 16.43 -23.69 15.84
N ASP A 350 17.67 -23.71 15.39
CA ASP A 350 18.82 -24.18 16.15
C ASP A 350 19.34 -23.03 17.02
N ILE A 351 19.68 -23.34 18.27
CA ILE A 351 20.11 -22.35 19.27
C ILE A 351 21.54 -22.66 19.70
N ARG A 352 22.42 -21.67 19.55
CA ARG A 352 23.79 -21.70 20.07
C ARG A 352 23.96 -20.66 21.18
N HIS A 353 24.62 -21.07 22.24
CA HIS A 353 24.91 -20.22 23.38
C HIS A 353 26.22 -19.45 23.17
N ASP A 354 26.20 -18.16 23.45
CA ASP A 354 27.38 -17.28 23.40
C ASP A 354 27.47 -16.43 24.68
N GLU A 355 28.61 -15.78 24.90
CA GLU A 355 28.86 -14.97 26.09
C GLU A 355 27.84 -13.81 26.18
N ASP A 356 27.54 -13.12 25.08
CA ASP A 356 26.64 -11.95 25.06
C ASP A 356 25.16 -12.27 24.78
N GLY A 357 24.79 -13.51 24.47
CA GLY A 357 23.41 -13.85 24.09
C GLY A 357 23.21 -15.23 23.47
N PHE A 358 22.17 -15.36 22.66
CA PHE A 358 21.86 -16.59 21.92
C PHE A 358 21.89 -16.32 20.42
N GLU A 359 22.72 -17.08 19.69
CA GLU A 359 22.63 -17.16 18.25
C GLU A 359 21.53 -18.15 17.86
N ILE A 360 20.61 -17.72 17.01
CA ILE A 360 19.45 -18.51 16.63
C ILE A 360 19.32 -18.46 15.12
N ASP A 361 19.46 -19.61 14.46
CA ASP A 361 19.27 -19.73 13.02
C ASP A 361 18.46 -20.97 12.63
N LYS A 362 17.75 -20.85 11.52
CA LYS A 362 16.91 -21.92 10.96
C LYS A 362 17.33 -22.16 9.52
N PRO A 363 17.94 -23.32 9.20
CA PRO A 363 18.26 -23.63 7.82
C PRO A 363 16.96 -23.78 7.02
N LEU A 364 16.88 -23.08 5.90
CA LEU A 364 15.81 -23.22 4.93
C LEU A 364 16.28 -24.27 3.92
N LYS A 365 15.87 -25.52 4.13
CA LYS A 365 16.11 -26.55 3.12
C LYS A 365 15.29 -26.19 1.89
N GLY A 366 15.96 -25.77 0.83
CA GLY A 366 15.40 -25.91 -0.51
C GLY A 366 15.04 -27.37 -0.68
N VAL A 367 13.88 -27.66 -1.25
CA VAL A 367 13.66 -28.94 -1.90
C VAL A 367 14.77 -29.06 -2.94
N SER A 368 15.86 -29.74 -2.57
CA SER A 368 16.99 -29.98 -3.45
C SER A 368 16.65 -31.22 -4.27
N ALA A 369 16.60 -31.01 -5.59
CA ALA A 369 16.36 -31.95 -6.68
C ALA A 369 14.89 -32.36 -6.91
#